data_AF-A0A6L8H4K5-F1
#
_entry.id   AF-A0A6L8H4K5-F1
#
_cell.length_a   1.000
_cell.length_b   1.000
_cell.length_c   1.000
_cell.angle_alpha   90.00
_cell.angle_beta   90.00
_cell.angle_gamma   90.00
#
_symmetry.space_group_name_H-M   'P 1'
#
loop_
_entity.id
_entity.type
_entity.pdbx_description
1 polymer ?
#
loop_
_entity_poly.entity_id
_entity_poly.type
_entity_poly.pdbx_seq_one_letter_code
_entity_poly.pdbx_strand_id
1 'polypeptide(L)'
;MPELPEAEVVRRQLHAAVVGTTIKHIRVGRKDIIRQGVESLSWYSGSRITEVQRHGKSVALICERGAEERVVAAELGMTGLLLFTREAIPSAKHV
;
A
#
# COMPACT_ATOMS: atom_id res chain seq x y z
N MET A 1 -19.65 1.99 -4.28
CA MET A 1 -18.55 1.28 -4.97
C MET A 1 -17.50 2.32 -5.29
N PRO A 2 -16.25 2.21 -4.83
CA PRO A 2 -15.17 3.05 -5.32
C PRO A 2 -15.13 2.98 -6.85
N GLU A 3 -15.30 4.11 -7.51
CA GLU A 3 -15.15 4.23 -8.94
C GLU A 3 -13.70 4.64 -9.26
N LEU A 4 -13.45 4.91 -10.54
CA LEU A 4 -12.11 5.30 -10.99
C LEU A 4 -11.58 6.56 -10.26
N PRO A 5 -12.40 7.61 -10.01
CA PRO A 5 -11.95 8.78 -9.27
C PRO A 5 -11.51 8.46 -7.84
N GLU A 6 -12.27 7.64 -7.11
CA GLU A 6 -11.95 7.27 -5.72
C GLU A 6 -10.68 6.42 -5.66
N ALA A 7 -10.51 5.47 -6.59
CA ALA A 7 -9.29 4.67 -6.68
C ALA A 7 -8.06 5.55 -6.96
N GLU A 8 -8.19 6.61 -7.78
CA GLU A 8 -7.11 7.56 -8.02
C GLU A 8 -6.81 8.44 -6.80
N VAL A 9 -7.82 8.84 -6.02
CA VAL A 9 -7.62 9.55 -4.74
C VAL A 9 -6.83 8.68 -3.76
N VAL A 10 -7.23 7.41 -3.61
CA VAL A 10 -6.53 6.44 -2.75
C VAL A 10 -5.08 6.26 -3.23
N ARG A 11 -4.86 6.09 -4.54
CA ARG A 11 -3.52 5.98 -5.13
C ARG A 11 -2.64 7.19 -4.79
N ARG A 12 -3.15 8.42 -4.98
CA ARG A 12 -2.42 9.67 -4.69
C ARG A 12 -2.04 9.79 -3.23
N GLN A 13 -3.00 9.52 -2.33
CA GLN A 13 -2.79 9.63 -0.90
C GLN A 13 -1.79 8.59 -0.39
N LEU A 14 -1.91 7.33 -0.84
CA LEU A 14 -0.93 6.29 -0.51
C LEU A 14 0.45 6.61 -1.06
N HIS A 15 0.53 7.05 -2.32
CA HIS A 15 1.81 7.44 -2.93
C HIS A 15 2.55 8.46 -2.06
N ALA A 16 1.85 9.52 -1.64
CA ALA A 16 2.43 10.57 -0.80
C ALA A 16 2.85 10.09 0.60
N ALA A 17 2.24 9.01 1.09
CA ALA A 17 2.46 8.52 2.44
C ALA A 17 3.52 7.41 2.54
N VAL A 18 3.62 6.53 1.54
CA VAL A 18 4.37 5.26 1.68
C VAL A 18 5.54 5.10 0.72
N VAL A 19 5.61 5.87 -0.36
CA VAL A 19 6.71 5.75 -1.33
C VAL A 19 8.04 6.12 -0.65
N GLY A 20 9.05 5.29 -0.89
CA GLY A 20 10.38 5.41 -0.30
C GLY A 20 10.54 4.72 1.05
N THR A 21 9.44 4.26 1.68
CA THR A 21 9.48 3.58 2.98
C THR A 21 9.79 2.08 2.84
N THR A 22 10.31 1.49 3.91
CA THR A 22 10.61 0.04 3.99
C THR A 22 9.57 -0.67 4.85
N ILE A 23 9.02 -1.76 4.35
CA ILE A 23 8.06 -2.59 5.08
C ILE A 23 8.80 -3.35 6.18
N LYS A 24 8.56 -3.00 7.44
CA LYS A 24 9.21 -3.67 8.60
C LYS A 24 8.48 -4.93 9.05
N HIS A 25 7.14 -4.85 9.13
CA HIS A 25 6.31 -5.91 9.67
C HIS A 25 4.99 -6.00 8.90
N ILE A 26 4.49 -7.21 8.73
CA ILE A 26 3.22 -7.49 8.05
C ILE A 26 2.36 -8.31 8.99
N ARG A 27 1.10 -7.91 9.14
CA ARG A 27 0.10 -8.66 9.91
C ARG A 27 -1.12 -8.91 9.03
N VAL A 28 -1.55 -10.17 8.97
CA VAL A 28 -2.75 -10.56 8.23
C VAL A 28 -3.83 -10.91 9.24
N GLY A 29 -4.83 -10.03 9.38
CA GLY A 29 -5.97 -10.27 10.26
C GLY A 29 -6.99 -11.26 9.70
N ARG A 30 -7.07 -11.37 8.37
CA ARG A 30 -7.98 -12.25 7.63
C ARG A 30 -7.25 -12.87 6.45
N LYS A 31 -6.94 -14.16 6.51
CA LYS A 31 -6.23 -14.86 5.42
C LYS A 31 -7.13 -15.17 4.24
N ASP A 32 -8.43 -15.32 4.48
CA ASP A 32 -9.46 -15.65 3.50
C ASP A 32 -9.67 -14.58 2.42
N ILE A 33 -9.27 -13.33 2.67
CA ILE A 33 -9.36 -12.24 1.69
C ILE A 33 -8.15 -12.17 0.75
N ILE A 34 -7.05 -12.88 1.06
CA ILE A 34 -5.87 -12.93 0.22
C ILE A 34 -6.10 -13.98 -0.87
N ARG A 35 -6.37 -13.53 -2.08
CA ARG A 35 -6.66 -14.42 -3.20
C ARG A 35 -5.43 -15.20 -3.67
N GLN A 36 -4.26 -14.58 -3.64
CA GLN A 36 -3.01 -15.18 -4.12
C GLN A 36 -1.80 -14.62 -3.36
N GLY A 37 -0.71 -15.40 -3.29
CA GLY A 37 0.59 -14.92 -2.79
C GLY A 37 0.72 -14.87 -1.26
N VAL A 38 -0.16 -15.51 -0.49
CA VAL A 38 -0.05 -15.54 0.99
C VAL A 38 1.28 -16.15 1.45
N GLU A 39 1.82 -17.12 0.71
CA GLU A 39 3.09 -17.78 1.02
C GLU A 39 4.31 -16.88 0.76
N SER A 40 4.17 -15.85 -0.08
CA SER A 40 5.26 -14.92 -0.42
C SER A 40 5.31 -13.68 0.49
N LEU A 41 4.43 -13.58 1.51
CA LEU A 41 4.36 -12.43 2.41
C LEU A 41 5.68 -12.11 3.10
N SER A 42 6.47 -13.13 3.45
CA SER A 42 7.77 -12.95 4.12
C SER A 42 8.77 -12.18 3.26
N TRP A 43 8.67 -12.26 1.93
CA TRP A 43 9.55 -11.54 1.01
C TRP A 43 9.41 -10.02 1.14
N TYR A 44 8.17 -9.55 1.36
CA TYR A 44 7.89 -8.11 1.46
C TYR A 44 8.47 -7.48 2.73
N SER A 45 8.75 -8.26 3.77
CA SER A 45 9.49 -7.74 4.93
C SER A 45 10.92 -7.36 4.50
N GLY A 46 11.30 -6.11 4.75
CA GLY A 46 12.55 -5.51 4.29
C GLY A 46 12.53 -5.00 2.85
N SER A 47 11.43 -5.17 2.11
CA SER A 47 11.27 -4.54 0.78
C SER A 47 10.91 -3.06 0.90
N ARG A 48 11.32 -2.27 -0.09
CA ARG A 48 11.03 -0.83 -0.17
C ARG A 48 9.89 -0.60 -1.16
N ILE A 49 8.94 0.25 -0.80
CA ILE A 49 7.85 0.65 -1.70
C ILE A 49 8.38 1.75 -2.61
N THR A 50 8.40 1.50 -3.92
CA THR A 50 8.96 2.42 -4.92
C THR A 50 7.89 3.24 -5.62
N GLU A 51 6.70 2.66 -5.78
CA GLU A 51 5.61 3.30 -6.51
C GLU A 51 4.24 2.83 -6.02
N VAL A 52 3.24 3.69 -6.22
CA VAL A 52 1.82 3.35 -6.07
C VAL A 52 1.08 3.66 -7.36
N GLN A 53 0.59 2.61 -8.01
CA GLN A 53 -0.11 2.66 -9.28
C GLN A 53 -1.60 2.35 -9.10
N ARG A 54 -2.42 2.82 -10.05
CA ARG A 54 -3.83 2.43 -10.17
C ARG A 54 -4.00 1.58 -11.42
N HIS A 55 -4.68 0.46 -11.27
CA HIS A 55 -5.09 -0.39 -12.40
C HIS A 55 -6.61 -0.57 -12.35
N GLY A 56 -7.35 0.16 -13.17
CA GLY A 56 -8.82 0.17 -13.09
C GLY A 56 -9.30 0.62 -11.70
N LYS A 57 -10.01 -0.25 -10.99
CA LYS A 57 -10.51 -0.03 -9.62
C LYS A 57 -9.58 -0.59 -8.53
N SER A 58 -8.39 -1.03 -8.92
CA SER A 58 -7.39 -1.61 -8.04
C SER A 58 -6.25 -0.62 -7.80
N VAL A 59 -5.65 -0.71 -6.63
CA VAL A 59 -4.43 0.01 -6.28
C VAL A 59 -3.30 -1.00 -6.09
N ALA A 60 -2.14 -0.72 -6.66
CA ALA A 60 -0.97 -1.58 -6.64
C ALA A 60 0.20 -0.85 -5.97
N LEU A 61 0.86 -1.52 -5.02
CA LEU A 61 2.13 -1.10 -4.44
C LEU A 61 3.25 -1.86 -5.14
N ILE A 62 4.19 -1.15 -5.76
CA ILE A 62 5.41 -1.73 -6.31
C ILE A 62 6.45 -1.78 -5.20
N CYS A 63 7.03 -2.96 -4.97
CA CYS A 63 8.00 -3.21 -3.92
C CYS A 63 9.30 -3.78 -4.50
N GLU A 64 10.44 -3.21 -4.12
CA GLU A 64 11.78 -3.67 -4.52
C GLU A 64 12.52 -4.33 -3.35
N ARG A 65 13.28 -5.40 -3.63
CA ARG A 65 14.26 -5.97 -2.71
C ARG A 65 15.44 -6.57 -3.48
N GLY A 66 16.58 -5.89 -3.46
CA GLY A 66 17.73 -6.27 -4.28
C GLY A 66 17.42 -6.06 -5.76
N ALA A 67 17.60 -7.09 -6.59
CA ALA A 67 17.26 -7.06 -8.02
C ALA A 67 15.84 -7.57 -8.32
N GLU A 68 15.06 -7.93 -7.30
CA GLU A 68 13.69 -8.42 -7.48
C GLU A 68 12.66 -7.31 -7.22
N GLU A 69 11.63 -7.27 -8.05
CA GLU A 69 10.45 -6.43 -7.90
C GLU A 69 9.20 -7.32 -7.75
N ARG A 70 8.30 -6.96 -6.84
CA ARG A 70 7.00 -7.62 -6.66
C ARG A 70 5.91 -6.60 -6.36
N VAL A 71 4.66 -7.02 -6.56
CA VAL A 71 3.49 -6.14 -6.46
C VAL A 71 2.50 -6.64 -5.43
N VAL A 72 2.05 -5.73 -4.56
CA VAL A 72 0.85 -5.95 -3.73
C VAL A 72 -0.32 -5.24 -4.38
N ALA A 73 -1.28 -5.99 -4.89
CA ALA A 73 -2.50 -5.45 -5.50
C ALA A 73 -3.69 -5.58 -4.56
N ALA A 74 -4.44 -4.49 -4.40
CA ALA A 74 -5.67 -4.43 -3.62
C ALA A 74 -6.84 -4.06 -4.54
N GLU A 75 -7.78 -4.99 -4.70
CA GLU A 75 -9.09 -4.71 -5.29
C GLU A 75 -10.03 -4.18 -4.22
N LEU A 76 -10.49 -2.93 -4.33
CA LEU A 76 -11.30 -2.30 -3.28
C LEU A 76 -12.73 -2.85 -3.23
N GLY A 77 -13.23 -3.52 -4.27
CA GLY A 77 -14.60 -4.05 -4.29
C GLY A 77 -15.64 -2.94 -4.06
N MET A 78 -16.62 -3.16 -3.16
CA MET A 78 -17.62 -2.15 -2.83
C MET A 78 -17.27 -1.31 -1.60
N THR A 79 -16.55 -1.87 -0.63
CA THR A 79 -16.33 -1.30 0.71
C THR A 79 -14.88 -1.40 1.18
N GLY A 80 -13.97 -1.90 0.35
CA GLY A 80 -12.56 -2.01 0.68
C GLY A 80 -11.94 -0.63 0.86
N LEU A 81 -11.18 -0.49 1.94
CA LEU A 81 -10.48 0.73 2.32
C LEU A 81 -9.00 0.43 2.45
N LEU A 82 -8.15 1.34 1.97
CA LEU A 82 -6.72 1.35 2.27
C LEU A 82 -6.47 2.55 3.19
N LEU A 83 -6.17 2.24 4.44
CA LEU A 83 -5.98 3.23 5.49
C LEU A 83 -4.50 3.31 5.86
N PHE A 84 -4.00 4.51 6.09
CA PHE A 84 -2.67 4.75 6.63
C PHE A 84 -2.77 5.80 7.74
N THR A 85 -2.01 5.58 8.81
CA THR A 85 -1.88 6.56 9.87
C THR A 85 -0.79 7.55 9.48
N ARG A 86 -1.14 8.83 9.38
CA ARG A 86 -0.14 9.88 9.26
C ARG A 86 0.47 10.07 10.64
N GLU A 87 1.77 9.80 10.81
CA GLU A 87 2.47 10.25 12.01
C GLU A 87 2.34 11.78 12.09
N ALA A 88 1.99 12.28 13.27
CA ALA A 88 1.83 13.71 13.50
C ALA A 88 3.17 14.40 13.20
N ILE A 89 3.17 15.30 12.21
CA ILE A 89 4.28 16.23 12.03
C ILE A 89 4.37 17.01 13.35
N PRO A 90 5.48 16.98 14.09
CA PRO A 90 5.63 17.84 15.27
C PRO A 90 5.37 19.26 14.80
N SER A 91 4.32 19.89 15.34
CA SER A 91 3.97 21.28 15.04
C SER A 91 5.25 22.10 15.15
N ALA A 92 5.63 22.79 14.07
CA ALA A 92 6.70 23.77 14.15
C ALA A 92 6.29 24.72 15.28
N LYS A 93 7.07 24.76 16.36
CA LYS A 93 6.91 25.79 17.37
C LYS A 93 7.11 27.10 16.63
N HIS A 94 6.02 27.83 16.38
CA HIS A 94 6.12 29.22 15.99
C HIS A 94 6.86 29.92 17.14
N VAL A 95 8.12 30.28 16.87
CA VAL A 95 8.90 31.22 17.68
C VAL A 95 8.47 32.62 17.28
#